data_AF-A6P4Y2-F1
#
_entry.id   AF-A6P4Y2-F1
#
_cell.length_a   1.000
_cell.length_b   1.000
_cell.length_c   1.000
_cell.angle_alpha   90.00
_cell.angle_beta   90.00
_cell.angle_gamma   90.00
#
_symmetry.space_group_name_H-M   'P 1'
#
loop_
_entity.id
_entity.type
_entity.pdbx_description
1 polymer ?
#
loop_
_entity_poly.entity_id
_entity_poly.type
_entity_poly.pdbx_seq_one_letter_code
_entity_poly.pdbx_strand_id
1 'polypeptide(L)'
;MRKKRYVWLKSILVAILVFGSGVWINTSNGTNAQAATITQDTPINQIFTDTALAEKMKTVLGKTNVTDTVSQTDLDQVTTLQADRLGIKSIDGVEYLNNLTQINFSNNQLTDITPLKNLTKLVDILMNNNQIADITPLANLTNLTGLTLFNNQITDIDPLKNLTNLNRLELSSNTISDISALSGLTSLQQLSFGNQVTDLKPLANLTTLERLDISSNKVSDISVLAKLTNLESLIATNNQISDITPLGILTNLDELSLNGNQLKDIGTLASLTNLTDLDLANNQISNLAPLSGLTKLTELKLGANQISNISPLAGLTALTNLELNENQLEDISPISNLKNLTYLTLYFNNISDISPVSSLTKLQRLFFYNNKVSDVSSLANLTNINWLSAGHNQISDLTPLANLTRITQLGLNDQAWTNAPVNYKANVSIPNTVKNVTGALIAPATISDGGSYTEPDITWNLPSYTNEVSYTFSQPVTIGKGTTTFSGTVTQPLKAIFNVKFHVDGKETTKEVEAGNLLTEPAKPV
;
A
#
# COMPACT_ATOMS: atom_id res chain seq x y z
N MET A 1 25.43 -57.46 -67.83
CA MET A 1 25.51 -57.44 -69.31
C MET A 1 26.25 -56.18 -69.76
N ARG A 2 27.20 -56.36 -70.69
CA ARG A 2 27.92 -55.43 -71.58
C ARG A 2 27.65 -53.91 -71.45
N LYS A 3 28.64 -53.07 -71.09
CA LYS A 3 29.82 -52.56 -71.86
C LYS A 3 29.55 -51.21 -72.56
N LYS A 4 30.37 -50.23 -72.15
CA LYS A 4 31.25 -49.37 -72.97
C LYS A 4 30.74 -48.04 -73.56
N ARG A 5 31.49 -46.98 -73.18
CA ARG A 5 32.20 -45.97 -74.04
C ARG A 5 31.31 -44.94 -74.75
N TYR A 6 31.68 -43.69 -75.02
CA TYR A 6 32.75 -42.72 -74.70
C TYR A 6 32.34 -41.46 -75.52
N VAL A 7 32.79 -40.25 -75.11
CA VAL A 7 33.18 -39.12 -76.01
C VAL A 7 32.01 -38.36 -76.70
N TRP A 8 31.93 -37.02 -76.85
CA TRP A 8 32.71 -35.81 -76.51
C TRP A 8 31.84 -34.56 -76.86
N LEU A 9 32.30 -33.37 -76.42
CA LEU A 9 32.21 -32.02 -77.04
C LEU A 9 30.97 -31.09 -76.87
N LYS A 10 31.23 -30.08 -76.02
CA LYS A 10 31.28 -28.61 -76.25
C LYS A 10 30.00 -27.76 -76.41
N SER A 11 29.99 -26.74 -75.52
CA SER A 11 29.47 -25.36 -75.67
C SER A 11 27.96 -25.19 -75.49
N ILE A 12 27.41 -24.21 -74.76
CA ILE A 12 27.85 -22.96 -74.10
C ILE A 12 26.64 -22.45 -73.24
N LEU A 13 26.90 -21.52 -72.31
CA LEU A 13 25.98 -20.52 -71.67
C LEU A 13 25.21 -20.88 -70.36
N VAL A 14 25.79 -20.36 -69.26
CA VAL A 14 25.22 -19.48 -68.19
C VAL A 14 23.98 -19.92 -67.41
N ALA A 15 24.15 -20.08 -66.09
CA ALA A 15 23.51 -19.23 -65.07
C ALA A 15 24.11 -19.50 -63.68
N ILE A 16 24.42 -18.42 -62.97
CA ILE A 16 24.97 -18.36 -61.62
C ILE A 16 23.91 -18.78 -60.60
N LEU A 17 24.25 -19.70 -59.70
CA LEU A 17 23.60 -19.90 -58.42
C LEU A 17 24.56 -20.66 -57.49
N VAL A 18 25.20 -19.97 -56.54
CA VAL A 18 25.76 -20.62 -55.35
C VAL A 18 25.63 -19.70 -54.13
N PHE A 19 24.96 -20.25 -53.12
CA PHE A 19 24.89 -19.82 -51.72
C PHE A 19 26.26 -19.59 -51.09
N GLY A 20 26.37 -18.54 -50.26
CA GLY A 20 27.53 -18.33 -49.38
C GLY A 20 27.08 -18.04 -47.96
N SER A 21 27.14 -19.06 -47.10
CA SER A 21 27.09 -18.97 -45.65
C SER A 21 28.22 -18.10 -45.11
N GLY A 22 27.87 -17.05 -44.38
CA GLY A 22 28.80 -16.19 -43.65
C GLY A 22 28.77 -16.51 -42.16
N VAL A 23 29.84 -17.14 -41.69
CA VAL A 23 30.22 -17.31 -40.28
C VAL A 23 30.31 -15.93 -39.61
N TRP A 24 29.61 -15.73 -38.49
CA TRP A 24 29.76 -14.54 -37.66
C TRP A 24 31.08 -14.63 -36.88
N ILE A 25 32.07 -13.88 -37.33
CA ILE A 25 33.26 -13.56 -36.56
C ILE A 25 33.00 -12.22 -35.88
N ASN A 26 33.01 -12.25 -34.55
CA ASN A 26 32.95 -11.08 -33.68
C ASN A 26 34.30 -10.35 -33.78
N THR A 27 34.35 -9.23 -34.50
CA THR A 27 35.43 -8.24 -34.38
C THR A 27 34.83 -6.94 -33.86
N SER A 28 35.22 -6.60 -32.64
CA SER A 28 35.08 -5.29 -32.02
C SER A 28 35.88 -4.26 -32.82
N ASN A 29 35.29 -3.75 -33.89
CA ASN A 29 35.74 -2.51 -34.52
C ASN A 29 34.79 -1.40 -34.04
N GLY A 30 35.34 -0.46 -33.27
CA GLY A 30 34.68 0.78 -32.89
C GLY A 30 34.42 1.65 -34.13
N THR A 31 33.39 1.31 -34.90
CA THR A 31 32.70 2.30 -35.72
C THR A 31 32.02 3.25 -34.75
N ASN A 32 32.47 4.50 -34.70
CA ASN A 32 31.71 5.57 -34.05
C ASN A 32 30.30 5.53 -34.63
N ALA A 33 29.33 5.08 -33.84
CA ALA A 33 27.94 5.01 -34.27
C ALA A 33 27.45 6.44 -34.46
N GLN A 34 27.36 6.89 -35.71
CA GLN A 34 26.87 8.22 -36.05
C GLN A 34 25.34 8.21 -35.99
N ALA A 35 24.76 9.20 -35.33
CA ALA A 35 23.32 9.39 -35.31
C ALA A 35 22.79 9.73 -36.71
N ALA A 36 21.50 9.45 -36.96
CA ALA A 36 20.93 9.62 -38.29
C ALA A 36 20.79 11.10 -38.65
N THR A 37 20.82 11.43 -39.94
CA THR A 37 20.58 12.80 -40.41
C THR A 37 19.66 12.81 -41.62
N ILE A 38 18.74 13.76 -41.69
CA ILE A 38 17.99 14.03 -42.92
C ILE A 38 18.87 14.78 -43.92
N THR A 39 18.80 14.41 -45.19
CA THR A 39 19.66 14.96 -46.26
C THR A 39 19.02 16.11 -47.04
N GLN A 40 17.71 16.32 -46.84
CA GLN A 40 16.92 17.38 -47.45
C GLN A 40 15.80 17.81 -46.49
N ASP A 41 15.31 19.03 -46.66
CA ASP A 41 14.16 19.53 -45.90
C ASP A 41 12.96 18.58 -46.06
N THR A 42 12.46 18.06 -44.94
CA THR A 42 11.46 16.98 -44.93
C THR A 42 10.27 17.40 -44.05
N PRO A 43 9.01 17.12 -44.46
CA PRO A 43 7.84 17.39 -43.65
C PRO A 43 7.91 16.72 -42.28
N ILE A 44 7.49 17.42 -41.22
CA ILE A 44 7.52 16.90 -39.83
C ILE A 44 6.83 15.53 -39.72
N ASN A 45 5.65 15.35 -40.31
CA ASN A 45 4.89 14.10 -40.26
C ASN A 45 5.47 12.95 -41.12
N GLN A 46 6.48 13.22 -41.95
CA GLN A 46 7.25 12.18 -42.65
C GLN A 46 8.47 11.74 -41.82
N ILE A 47 8.99 12.63 -40.97
CA ILE A 47 10.06 12.31 -40.01
C ILE A 47 9.46 11.57 -38.82
N PHE A 48 8.46 12.18 -38.18
CA PHE A 48 7.74 11.64 -37.03
C PHE A 48 6.41 11.05 -37.52
N THR A 49 6.38 9.72 -37.69
CA THR A 49 5.23 9.02 -38.30
C THR A 49 4.06 8.85 -37.32
N ASP A 50 4.33 8.85 -36.01
CA ASP A 50 3.31 8.89 -34.98
C ASP A 50 2.64 10.26 -34.94
N THR A 51 1.31 10.30 -35.10
CA THR A 51 0.56 11.56 -35.18
C THR A 51 0.70 12.42 -33.93
N ALA A 52 0.72 11.82 -32.73
CA ALA A 52 0.83 12.57 -31.49
C ALA A 52 2.24 13.16 -31.34
N LEU A 53 3.28 12.40 -31.74
CA LEU A 53 4.64 12.89 -31.77
C LEU A 53 4.85 13.97 -32.83
N ALA A 54 4.28 13.83 -34.03
CA ALA A 54 4.34 14.85 -35.07
C ALA A 54 3.72 16.18 -34.60
N GLU A 55 2.55 16.12 -33.95
CA GLU A 55 1.90 17.30 -33.37
C GLU A 55 2.76 17.95 -32.26
N LYS A 56 3.41 17.12 -31.42
CA LYS A 56 4.36 17.60 -30.43
C LYS A 56 5.56 18.29 -31.09
N MET A 57 6.17 17.65 -32.09
CA MET A 57 7.38 18.13 -32.75
C MET A 57 7.12 19.38 -33.59
N LYS A 58 5.94 19.50 -34.20
CA LYS A 58 5.48 20.75 -34.83
C LYS A 58 5.58 21.94 -33.86
N THR A 59 5.10 21.74 -32.63
CA THR A 59 5.15 22.78 -31.59
C THR A 59 6.58 23.05 -31.14
N VAL A 60 7.38 22.01 -30.92
CA VAL A 60 8.79 22.11 -30.51
C VAL A 60 9.65 22.85 -31.55
N LEU A 61 9.38 22.62 -32.83
CA LEU A 61 10.14 23.18 -33.96
C LEU A 61 9.57 24.54 -34.42
N GLY A 62 8.59 25.10 -33.70
CA GLY A 62 8.01 26.41 -34.01
C GLY A 62 7.27 26.48 -35.35
N LYS A 63 6.69 25.36 -35.80
CA LYS A 63 5.93 25.24 -37.06
C LYS A 63 4.42 25.33 -36.83
N THR A 64 3.67 25.56 -37.90
CA THR A 64 2.21 25.77 -37.82
C THR A 64 1.44 24.50 -38.18
N ASN A 65 1.94 23.70 -39.12
CA ASN A 65 1.35 22.43 -39.54
C ASN A 65 2.37 21.29 -39.47
N VAL A 66 1.89 20.07 -39.23
CA VAL A 66 2.74 18.86 -39.27
C VAL A 66 3.28 18.55 -40.67
N THR A 67 2.77 19.20 -41.71
CA THR A 67 3.27 19.09 -43.09
C THR A 67 4.35 20.13 -43.41
N ASP A 68 4.63 21.07 -42.51
CA ASP A 68 5.71 22.05 -42.71
C ASP A 68 7.06 21.32 -42.73
N THR A 69 7.96 21.73 -43.62
CA THR A 69 9.28 21.13 -43.76
C THR A 69 10.26 21.68 -42.73
N VAL A 70 11.18 20.81 -42.30
CA VAL A 70 12.29 21.13 -41.39
C VAL A 70 13.60 20.58 -41.94
N SER A 71 14.68 21.30 -41.66
CA SER A 71 16.05 20.91 -41.99
C SER A 71 16.71 20.16 -40.84
N GLN A 72 17.83 19.47 -41.08
CA GLN A 72 18.61 18.87 -39.99
C GLN A 72 19.09 19.92 -38.97
N THR A 73 19.39 21.15 -39.44
CA THR A 73 19.78 22.26 -38.55
C THR A 73 18.66 22.62 -37.57
N ASP A 74 17.39 22.55 -37.99
CA ASP A 74 16.23 22.78 -37.11
C ASP A 74 16.12 21.66 -36.07
N LEU A 75 16.27 20.40 -36.49
CA LEU A 75 16.23 19.22 -35.62
C LEU A 75 17.37 19.24 -34.58
N ASP A 76 18.56 19.69 -35.00
CA ASP A 76 19.73 19.83 -34.14
C ASP A 76 19.56 20.91 -33.05
N GLN A 77 18.58 21.80 -33.13
CA GLN A 77 18.28 22.75 -32.03
C GLN A 77 17.60 22.08 -30.84
N VAL A 78 17.02 20.89 -31.03
CA VAL A 78 16.26 20.20 -29.97
C VAL A 78 17.22 19.45 -29.04
N THR A 79 17.37 19.97 -27.83
CA THR A 79 18.24 19.39 -26.79
C THR A 79 17.48 18.70 -25.67
N THR A 80 16.19 19.00 -25.53
CA THR A 80 15.29 18.37 -24.56
C THR A 80 13.92 18.11 -25.19
N LEU A 81 13.28 17.00 -24.84
CA LEU A 81 11.94 16.69 -25.34
C LEU A 81 11.02 16.17 -24.21
N GLN A 82 10.02 16.97 -23.85
CA GLN A 82 8.97 16.61 -22.89
C GLN A 82 7.70 16.18 -23.65
N ALA A 83 7.49 14.87 -23.76
CA ALA A 83 6.44 14.25 -24.57
C ALA A 83 5.65 13.19 -23.77
N ASP A 84 5.50 13.38 -22.46
CA ASP A 84 4.73 12.48 -21.60
C ASP A 84 3.21 12.61 -21.81
N ARG A 85 2.47 11.51 -21.61
CA ARG A 85 1.00 11.48 -21.62
C ARG A 85 0.34 11.95 -22.93
N LEU A 86 0.99 11.72 -24.07
CA LEU A 86 0.50 12.15 -25.38
C LEU A 86 -0.17 11.03 -26.19
N GLY A 87 -0.14 9.78 -25.70
CA GLY A 87 -0.66 8.64 -26.45
C GLY A 87 0.24 8.22 -27.61
N ILE A 88 1.55 8.50 -27.49
CA ILE A 88 2.56 8.15 -28.49
C ILE A 88 2.78 6.64 -28.49
N LYS A 89 2.80 6.05 -29.68
CA LYS A 89 3.02 4.61 -29.90
C LYS A 89 4.38 4.32 -30.54
N SER A 90 4.89 5.25 -31.33
CA SER A 90 6.21 5.16 -31.95
C SER A 90 7.01 6.45 -31.74
N ILE A 91 8.33 6.29 -31.56
CA ILE A 91 9.30 7.38 -31.52
C ILE A 91 10.17 7.42 -32.78
N ASP A 92 9.71 6.85 -33.88
CA ASP A 92 10.36 7.00 -35.18
C ASP A 92 10.54 8.49 -35.51
N GLY A 93 11.72 8.83 -36.03
CA GLY A 93 12.14 10.19 -36.30
C GLY A 93 12.96 10.82 -35.17
N VAL A 94 12.91 10.29 -33.95
CA VAL A 94 13.70 10.81 -32.81
C VAL A 94 15.19 10.56 -33.00
N GLU A 95 15.59 9.56 -33.80
CA GLU A 95 16.98 9.27 -34.18
C GLU A 95 17.67 10.42 -34.93
N TYR A 96 16.91 11.40 -35.45
CA TYR A 96 17.44 12.60 -36.10
C TYR A 96 17.65 13.78 -35.14
N LEU A 97 17.19 13.69 -33.89
CA LEU A 97 17.34 14.72 -32.87
C LEU A 97 18.69 14.56 -32.14
N ASN A 98 19.77 14.75 -32.90
CA ASN A 98 21.15 14.35 -32.54
C ASN A 98 21.73 15.03 -31.30
N ASN A 99 21.13 16.15 -30.86
CA ASN A 99 21.58 16.95 -29.72
C ASN A 99 20.74 16.73 -28.46
N LEU A 100 19.83 15.75 -28.45
CA LEU A 100 19.07 15.39 -27.27
C LEU A 100 19.99 14.98 -26.11
N THR A 101 19.73 15.59 -24.96
CA THR A 101 20.38 15.29 -23.67
C THR A 101 19.38 14.79 -22.65
N GLN A 102 18.11 15.17 -22.77
CA GLN A 102 17.04 14.74 -21.86
C GLN A 102 15.76 14.45 -22.63
N ILE A 103 15.12 13.32 -22.31
CA ILE A 103 13.81 12.97 -22.88
C ILE A 103 12.86 12.49 -21.80
N ASN A 104 11.59 12.83 -21.97
CA ASN A 104 10.49 12.28 -21.20
C ASN A 104 9.40 11.80 -22.14
N PHE A 105 9.27 10.48 -22.24
CA PHE A 105 8.19 9.79 -22.95
C PHE A 105 7.36 8.94 -21.98
N SER A 106 7.33 9.29 -20.69
CA SER A 106 6.56 8.55 -19.70
C SER A 106 5.06 8.55 -20.02
N ASN A 107 4.35 7.51 -19.57
CA ASN A 107 2.89 7.40 -19.72
C ASN A 107 2.42 7.46 -21.19
N ASN A 108 3.11 6.72 -22.07
CA ASN A 108 2.75 6.55 -23.47
C ASN A 108 2.45 5.06 -23.74
N GLN A 109 2.52 4.62 -25.00
CA GLN A 109 2.30 3.22 -25.40
C GLN A 109 3.49 2.69 -26.20
N LEU A 110 4.71 3.11 -25.85
CA LEU A 110 5.93 2.72 -26.54
C LEU A 110 6.23 1.23 -26.33
N THR A 111 6.66 0.56 -27.40
CA THR A 111 7.19 -0.82 -27.37
C THR A 111 8.59 -0.88 -27.94
N ASP A 112 8.80 -0.27 -29.12
CA ASP A 112 10.10 -0.16 -29.79
C ASP A 112 10.77 1.18 -29.45
N ILE A 113 12.01 1.10 -28.99
CA ILE A 113 12.87 2.25 -28.68
C ILE A 113 14.17 2.25 -29.50
N THR A 114 14.23 1.49 -30.58
CA THR A 114 15.36 1.46 -31.53
C THR A 114 15.82 2.85 -32.00
N PRO A 115 14.93 3.83 -32.23
CA PRO A 115 15.34 5.21 -32.55
C PRO A 115 16.35 5.85 -31.57
N LEU A 116 16.41 5.38 -30.32
CA LEU A 116 17.34 5.93 -29.32
C LEU A 116 18.78 5.46 -29.49
N LYS A 117 19.02 4.38 -30.25
CA LYS A 117 20.28 3.61 -30.25
C LYS A 117 21.56 4.42 -30.40
N ASN A 118 21.52 5.49 -31.21
CA ASN A 118 22.69 6.31 -31.53
C ASN A 118 22.65 7.70 -30.87
N LEU A 119 21.66 7.99 -30.02
CA LEU A 119 21.53 9.27 -29.31
C LEU A 119 22.44 9.34 -28.09
N THR A 120 23.74 9.15 -28.31
CA THR A 120 24.78 9.00 -27.29
C THR A 120 24.99 10.24 -26.42
N LYS A 121 24.38 11.38 -26.75
CA LYS A 121 24.37 12.61 -25.92
C LYS A 121 23.32 12.58 -24.81
N LEU A 122 22.43 11.58 -24.79
CA LEU A 122 21.44 11.42 -23.74
C LEU A 122 22.11 11.21 -22.38
N VAL A 123 21.62 11.96 -21.40
CA VAL A 123 22.05 11.97 -20.00
C VAL A 123 20.91 11.52 -19.08
N ASP A 124 19.67 11.90 -19.40
CA ASP A 124 18.49 11.53 -18.60
C ASP A 124 17.34 11.05 -19.49
N ILE A 125 16.75 9.90 -19.14
CA ILE A 125 15.64 9.29 -19.85
C ILE A 125 14.53 8.93 -18.86
N LEU A 126 13.34 9.48 -19.08
CA LEU A 126 12.10 9.09 -18.40
C LEU A 126 11.17 8.37 -19.39
N MET A 127 10.97 7.07 -19.22
CA MET A 127 10.12 6.22 -20.07
C MET A 127 9.27 5.23 -19.27
N ASN A 128 9.01 5.53 -17.99
CA ASN A 128 8.11 4.74 -17.16
C ASN A 128 6.67 4.72 -17.72
N ASN A 129 5.90 3.69 -17.36
CA ASN A 129 4.51 3.53 -17.79
C ASN A 129 4.38 3.44 -19.32
N ASN A 130 5.13 2.51 -19.92
CA ASN A 130 5.05 2.15 -21.33
C ASN A 130 4.88 0.62 -21.45
N GLN A 131 5.11 0.05 -22.64
CA GLN A 131 5.01 -1.37 -22.94
C GLN A 131 6.35 -1.92 -23.46
N ILE A 132 7.46 -1.32 -23.01
CA ILE A 132 8.81 -1.65 -23.49
C ILE A 132 9.25 -2.98 -22.90
N ALA A 133 9.76 -3.87 -23.75
CA ALA A 133 10.34 -5.16 -23.33
C ALA A 133 11.82 -5.26 -23.71
N ASP A 134 12.17 -4.79 -24.91
CA ASP A 134 13.54 -4.80 -25.43
C ASP A 134 14.21 -3.44 -25.17
N ILE A 135 15.25 -3.46 -24.34
CA ILE A 135 16.08 -2.30 -24.01
C ILE A 135 17.49 -2.36 -24.59
N THR A 136 17.75 -3.28 -25.53
CA THR A 136 19.03 -3.35 -26.26
C THR A 136 19.42 -2.03 -26.94
N PRO A 137 18.50 -1.17 -27.42
CA PRO A 137 18.89 0.14 -27.96
C PRO A 137 19.59 1.05 -26.94
N LEU A 138 19.43 0.83 -25.63
CA LEU A 138 20.06 1.66 -24.60
C LEU A 138 21.53 1.30 -24.34
N ALA A 139 22.03 0.16 -24.84
CA ALA A 139 23.30 -0.44 -24.39
C ALA A 139 24.55 0.43 -24.58
N ASN A 140 24.52 1.36 -25.54
CA ASN A 140 25.66 2.23 -25.86
C ASN A 140 25.46 3.69 -25.40
N LEU A 141 24.39 3.99 -24.67
CA LEU A 141 24.09 5.34 -24.17
C LEU A 141 24.87 5.61 -22.87
N THR A 142 26.20 5.45 -22.93
CA THR A 142 27.08 5.44 -21.75
C THR A 142 27.18 6.77 -21.00
N ASN A 143 26.67 7.87 -21.57
CA ASN A 143 26.57 9.17 -20.90
C ASN A 143 25.36 9.29 -19.96
N LEU A 144 24.47 8.28 -19.93
CA LEU A 144 23.32 8.28 -19.04
C LEU A 144 23.75 8.32 -17.57
N THR A 145 23.17 9.26 -16.85
CA THR A 145 23.21 9.35 -15.38
C THR A 145 21.86 8.97 -14.77
N GLY A 146 20.75 9.27 -15.45
CA GLY A 146 19.40 8.94 -14.99
C GLY A 146 18.62 8.09 -16.00
N LEU A 147 18.07 6.96 -15.55
CA LEU A 147 17.23 6.09 -16.36
C LEU A 147 16.02 5.59 -15.57
N THR A 148 14.83 6.04 -15.98
CA THR A 148 13.56 5.67 -15.35
C THR A 148 12.71 4.84 -16.33
N LEU A 149 12.50 3.57 -15.97
CA LEU A 149 11.86 2.53 -16.79
C LEU A 149 10.84 1.70 -16.00
N PHE A 150 10.41 2.14 -14.82
CA PHE A 150 9.42 1.40 -14.03
C PHE A 150 8.08 1.25 -14.77
N ASN A 151 7.32 0.20 -14.43
CA ASN A 151 6.03 -0.11 -15.05
C ASN A 151 6.14 -0.27 -16.59
N ASN A 152 6.95 -1.25 -17.00
CA ASN A 152 7.15 -1.71 -18.39
C ASN A 152 7.08 -3.26 -18.41
N GLN A 153 7.53 -3.90 -19.48
CA GLN A 153 7.53 -5.36 -19.67
C GLN A 153 8.96 -5.93 -19.77
N ILE A 154 9.92 -5.29 -19.11
CA ILE A 154 11.35 -5.62 -19.21
C ILE A 154 11.62 -6.90 -18.40
N THR A 155 12.35 -7.83 -19.01
CA THR A 155 12.83 -9.05 -18.33
C THR A 155 14.34 -9.12 -18.34
N ASP A 156 14.95 -8.87 -19.50
CA ASP A 156 16.40 -8.85 -19.70
C ASP A 156 16.96 -7.43 -19.49
N ILE A 157 17.89 -7.30 -18.56
CA ILE A 157 18.58 -6.06 -18.25
C ILE A 157 20.09 -6.09 -18.56
N ASP A 158 20.59 -7.13 -19.24
CA ASP A 158 21.97 -7.18 -19.73
C ASP A 158 22.40 -5.96 -20.55
N PRO A 159 21.52 -5.31 -21.35
CA PRO A 159 21.87 -4.08 -22.05
C PRO A 159 22.36 -2.96 -21.12
N LEU A 160 21.99 -2.96 -19.85
CA LEU A 160 22.34 -1.89 -18.91
C LEU A 160 23.77 -2.00 -18.35
N LYS A 161 24.43 -3.15 -18.47
CA LYS A 161 25.68 -3.46 -17.72
C LYS A 161 26.84 -2.49 -17.94
N ASN A 162 26.86 -1.79 -19.07
CA ASN A 162 27.93 -0.85 -19.43
C ASN A 162 27.58 0.62 -19.10
N LEU A 163 26.38 0.90 -18.59
CA LEU A 163 25.91 2.25 -18.25
C LEU A 163 26.43 2.70 -16.89
N THR A 164 27.74 2.60 -16.70
CA THR A 164 28.44 2.75 -15.41
C THR A 164 28.38 4.17 -14.80
N ASN A 165 27.93 5.16 -15.58
CA ASN A 165 27.71 6.54 -15.12
C ASN A 165 26.34 6.76 -14.48
N LEU A 166 25.46 5.75 -14.46
CA LEU A 166 24.14 5.86 -13.83
C LEU A 166 24.27 6.15 -12.33
N ASN A 167 23.59 7.21 -11.88
CA ASN A 167 23.34 7.52 -10.48
C ASN A 167 21.90 7.18 -10.06
N ARG A 168 20.96 7.16 -11.00
CA ARG A 168 19.56 6.79 -10.78
C ARG A 168 19.11 5.75 -11.81
N LEU A 169 18.63 4.61 -11.32
CA LEU A 169 18.05 3.55 -12.15
C LEU A 169 16.76 3.04 -11.52
N GLU A 170 15.62 3.24 -12.19
CA GLU A 170 14.32 2.83 -11.69
C GLU A 170 13.68 1.78 -12.62
N LEU A 171 13.56 0.55 -12.13
CA LEU A 171 13.09 -0.63 -12.89
C LEU A 171 11.95 -1.38 -12.18
N SER A 172 11.34 -0.81 -11.13
CA SER A 172 10.22 -1.45 -10.42
C SER A 172 9.04 -1.76 -11.34
N SER A 173 8.17 -2.70 -10.95
CA SER A 173 7.01 -3.11 -11.75
C SER A 173 7.36 -3.55 -13.19
N ASN A 174 8.44 -4.31 -13.34
CA ASN A 174 8.79 -5.07 -14.56
C ASN A 174 8.69 -6.58 -14.25
N THR A 175 9.28 -7.44 -15.08
CA THR A 175 9.34 -8.91 -14.89
C THR A 175 10.77 -9.41 -14.73
N ILE A 176 11.65 -8.59 -14.13
CA ILE A 176 13.06 -8.88 -13.93
C ILE A 176 13.24 -9.95 -12.86
N SER A 177 14.07 -10.96 -13.14
CA SER A 177 14.44 -12.03 -12.22
C SER A 177 15.94 -12.14 -11.96
N ASP A 178 16.77 -11.72 -12.93
CA ASP A 178 18.23 -11.69 -12.83
C ASP A 178 18.71 -10.23 -12.83
N ILE A 179 19.52 -9.87 -11.83
CA ILE A 179 20.10 -8.54 -11.66
C ILE A 179 21.63 -8.53 -11.79
N SER A 180 22.24 -9.57 -12.36
CA SER A 180 23.68 -9.69 -12.57
C SER A 180 24.27 -8.51 -13.34
N ALA A 181 23.52 -7.98 -14.32
CA ALA A 181 23.86 -6.80 -15.09
C ALA A 181 24.12 -5.54 -14.24
N LEU A 182 23.56 -5.46 -13.02
CA LEU A 182 23.71 -4.29 -12.14
C LEU A 182 25.07 -4.24 -11.44
N SER A 183 25.80 -5.34 -11.38
CA SER A 183 27.00 -5.48 -10.51
C SER A 183 28.14 -4.49 -10.79
N GLY A 184 28.21 -3.94 -12.01
CA GLY A 184 29.20 -2.96 -12.43
C GLY A 184 28.74 -1.50 -12.32
N LEU A 185 27.50 -1.23 -11.94
CA LEU A 185 26.92 0.12 -11.93
C LEU A 185 27.25 0.87 -10.62
N THR A 186 28.54 0.94 -10.29
CA THR A 186 29.05 1.37 -8.98
C THR A 186 28.92 2.86 -8.67
N SER A 187 28.28 3.63 -9.54
CA SER A 187 27.95 5.05 -9.33
C SER A 187 26.50 5.25 -8.87
N LEU A 188 25.70 4.18 -8.79
CA LEU A 188 24.28 4.26 -8.42
C LEU A 188 24.11 4.78 -6.99
N GLN A 189 23.25 5.78 -6.84
CA GLN A 189 22.79 6.32 -5.56
C GLN A 189 21.33 5.94 -5.29
N GLN A 190 20.50 5.89 -6.34
CA GLN A 190 19.10 5.49 -6.27
C GLN A 190 18.83 4.31 -7.20
N LEU A 191 18.28 3.23 -6.66
CA LEU A 191 17.97 2.01 -7.41
C LEU A 191 16.61 1.44 -7.03
N SER A 192 15.80 1.08 -8.03
CA SER A 192 14.65 0.20 -7.83
C SER A 192 14.58 -0.89 -8.90
N PHE A 193 14.05 -2.05 -8.55
CA PHE A 193 13.83 -3.15 -9.51
C PHE A 193 12.76 -4.13 -9.03
N GLY A 194 12.10 -4.81 -9.97
CA GLY A 194 11.14 -5.86 -9.65
C GLY A 194 10.54 -6.52 -10.88
N ASN A 195 9.77 -7.60 -10.75
CA ASN A 195 9.13 -8.11 -9.53
C ASN A 195 9.40 -9.61 -9.24
N GLN A 196 10.43 -10.23 -9.84
CA GLN A 196 10.71 -11.67 -9.71
C GLN A 196 12.06 -11.99 -9.07
N VAL A 197 12.80 -11.00 -8.55
CA VAL A 197 14.17 -11.17 -8.06
C VAL A 197 14.19 -11.96 -6.75
N THR A 198 15.16 -12.87 -6.63
CA THR A 198 15.43 -13.65 -5.41
C THR A 198 16.86 -13.44 -4.91
N ASP A 199 17.85 -13.36 -5.80
CA ASP A 199 19.26 -13.21 -5.46
C ASP A 199 19.71 -11.74 -5.54
N LEU A 200 20.09 -11.17 -4.40
CA LEU A 200 20.59 -9.81 -4.29
C LEU A 200 22.11 -9.69 -4.38
N LYS A 201 22.87 -10.79 -4.47
CA LYS A 201 24.34 -10.76 -4.50
C LYS A 201 24.98 -9.77 -5.49
N PRO A 202 24.41 -9.54 -6.70
CA PRO A 202 24.96 -8.55 -7.62
C PRO A 202 25.06 -7.13 -7.05
N LEU A 203 24.32 -6.79 -6.00
CA LEU A 203 24.40 -5.48 -5.35
C LEU A 203 25.68 -5.27 -4.52
N ALA A 204 26.48 -6.31 -4.27
CA ALA A 204 27.56 -6.29 -3.27
C ALA A 204 28.58 -5.13 -3.40
N ASN A 205 28.80 -4.61 -4.60
CA ASN A 205 29.76 -3.54 -4.87
C ASN A 205 29.11 -2.16 -5.05
N LEU A 206 27.78 -2.06 -4.96
CA LEU A 206 27.02 -0.82 -5.16
C LEU A 206 26.99 0.04 -3.89
N THR A 207 28.15 0.21 -3.27
CA THR A 207 28.30 0.84 -1.95
C THR A 207 27.97 2.34 -1.93
N THR A 208 27.79 2.97 -3.10
CA THR A 208 27.31 4.34 -3.26
C THR A 208 25.79 4.48 -3.09
N LEU A 209 25.04 3.37 -2.99
CA LEU A 209 23.59 3.41 -2.84
C LEU A 209 23.19 4.10 -1.54
N GLU A 210 22.31 5.09 -1.70
CA GLU A 210 21.67 5.86 -0.63
C GLU A 210 20.19 5.46 -0.52
N ARG A 211 19.53 5.15 -1.65
CA ARG A 211 18.11 4.80 -1.71
C ARG A 211 17.91 3.51 -2.51
N LEU A 212 17.33 2.49 -1.89
CA LEU A 212 17.09 1.20 -2.50
C LEU A 212 15.64 0.75 -2.31
N ASP A 213 14.94 0.49 -3.41
CA ASP A 213 13.60 -0.09 -3.42
C ASP A 213 13.60 -1.46 -4.12
N ILE A 214 13.42 -2.51 -3.33
CA ILE A 214 13.30 -3.91 -3.78
C ILE A 214 11.89 -4.46 -3.55
N SER A 215 10.89 -3.59 -3.46
CA SER A 215 9.52 -3.97 -3.16
C SER A 215 8.93 -4.94 -4.18
N SER A 216 8.02 -5.80 -3.70
CA SER A 216 7.28 -6.77 -4.52
C SER A 216 8.18 -7.70 -5.32
N ASN A 217 9.23 -8.22 -4.68
CA ASN A 217 10.08 -9.27 -5.22
C ASN A 217 9.83 -10.59 -4.47
N LYS A 218 10.74 -11.56 -4.64
CA LYS A 218 10.72 -12.86 -3.95
C LYS A 218 11.93 -13.01 -3.04
N VAL A 219 12.40 -11.90 -2.46
CA VAL A 219 13.62 -11.85 -1.65
C VAL A 219 13.32 -12.38 -0.25
N SER A 220 14.18 -13.27 0.24
CA SER A 220 14.22 -13.69 1.65
C SER A 220 15.59 -13.44 2.28
N ASP A 221 16.67 -13.59 1.50
CA ASP A 221 18.05 -13.32 1.92
C ASP A 221 18.45 -11.88 1.56
N ILE A 222 18.62 -11.05 2.58
CA ILE A 222 19.10 -9.67 2.46
C ILE A 222 20.53 -9.49 3.01
N SER A 223 21.30 -10.57 3.17
CA SER A 223 22.65 -10.54 3.74
C SER A 223 23.61 -9.59 3.03
N VAL A 224 23.46 -9.44 1.71
CA VAL A 224 24.27 -8.52 0.89
C VAL A 224 24.07 -7.06 1.29
N LEU A 225 22.91 -6.68 1.84
CA LEU A 225 22.59 -5.30 2.18
C LEU A 225 23.51 -4.76 3.28
N ALA A 226 24.10 -5.64 4.10
CA ALA A 226 25.12 -5.26 5.09
C ALA A 226 26.34 -4.55 4.47
N LYS A 227 26.59 -4.71 3.16
CA LYS A 227 27.67 -4.01 2.45
C LYS A 227 27.30 -2.58 2.02
N LEU A 228 26.01 -2.25 2.02
CA LEU A 228 25.48 -0.99 1.51
C LEU A 228 25.32 0.03 2.64
N THR A 229 26.42 0.30 3.36
CA THR A 229 26.41 1.09 4.61
C THR A 229 26.02 2.56 4.44
N ASN A 230 25.97 3.06 3.20
CA ASN A 230 25.53 4.42 2.89
C ASN A 230 24.01 4.53 2.70
N LEU A 231 23.26 3.44 2.81
CA LEU A 231 21.81 3.48 2.69
C LEU A 231 21.18 4.39 3.76
N GLU A 232 20.38 5.33 3.28
CA GLU A 232 19.52 6.24 4.03
C GLU A 232 18.06 5.77 3.97
N SER A 233 17.65 5.21 2.82
CA SER A 233 16.30 4.70 2.57
C SER A 233 16.32 3.28 2.02
N LEU A 234 15.64 2.36 2.71
CA LEU A 234 15.41 0.98 2.26
C LEU A 234 13.92 0.65 2.25
N ILE A 235 13.36 0.42 1.06
CA ILE A 235 11.99 -0.04 0.86
C ILE A 235 12.03 -1.48 0.35
N ALA A 236 11.57 -2.44 1.16
CA ALA A 236 11.54 -3.86 0.81
C ALA A 236 10.17 -4.50 1.08
N THR A 237 9.12 -3.73 0.80
CA THR A 237 7.72 -4.12 1.02
C THR A 237 7.34 -5.35 0.19
N ASN A 238 6.46 -6.21 0.70
CA ASN A 238 5.92 -7.38 0.00
C ASN A 238 7.01 -8.33 -0.52
N ASN A 239 7.85 -8.81 0.39
CA ASN A 239 8.88 -9.81 0.14
C ASN A 239 8.68 -11.02 1.09
N GLN A 240 9.69 -11.87 1.25
CA GLN A 240 9.68 -13.06 2.09
C GLN A 240 10.76 -12.97 3.19
N ILE A 241 11.05 -11.75 3.64
CA ILE A 241 12.11 -11.48 4.60
C ILE A 241 11.65 -11.87 6.01
N SER A 242 12.46 -12.64 6.71
CA SER A 242 12.26 -12.98 8.13
C SER A 242 13.47 -12.65 9.01
N ASP A 243 14.67 -12.65 8.43
CA ASP A 243 15.91 -12.26 9.08
C ASP A 243 16.35 -10.86 8.63
N ILE A 244 16.39 -9.94 9.60
CA ILE A 244 16.83 -8.56 9.38
C ILE A 244 18.17 -8.24 10.07
N THR A 245 18.87 -9.23 10.61
CA THR A 245 20.20 -9.04 11.20
C THR A 245 21.21 -8.34 10.28
N PRO A 246 21.19 -8.50 8.94
CA PRO A 246 22.09 -7.76 8.05
C PRO A 246 21.93 -6.24 8.12
N LEU A 247 20.78 -5.73 8.57
CA LEU A 247 20.52 -4.30 8.66
C LEU A 247 21.24 -3.63 9.84
N GLY A 248 21.72 -4.37 10.83
CA GLY A 248 22.17 -3.81 12.11
C GLY A 248 23.38 -2.86 12.06
N ILE A 249 24.06 -2.78 10.92
CA ILE A 249 25.17 -1.86 10.68
C ILE A 249 24.81 -0.69 9.75
N LEU A 250 23.58 -0.66 9.21
CA LEU A 250 23.08 0.37 8.30
C LEU A 250 22.55 1.58 9.09
N THR A 251 23.40 2.11 9.97
CA THR A 251 23.03 3.16 10.94
C THR A 251 22.70 4.52 10.32
N ASN A 252 22.92 4.69 9.01
CA ASN A 252 22.51 5.87 8.25
C ASN A 252 21.03 5.83 7.85
N LEU A 253 20.34 4.69 7.98
CA LEU A 253 18.93 4.57 7.64
C LEU A 253 18.08 5.57 8.45
N ASP A 254 17.32 6.40 7.73
CA ASP A 254 16.29 7.29 8.26
C ASP A 254 14.87 6.88 7.82
N GLU A 255 14.76 6.07 6.76
CA GLU A 255 13.52 5.53 6.19
C GLU A 255 13.67 4.01 5.96
N LEU A 256 12.80 3.22 6.60
CA LEU A 256 12.79 1.76 6.45
C LEU A 256 11.36 1.23 6.32
N SER A 257 11.05 0.60 5.19
CA SER A 257 9.81 -0.13 5.01
C SER A 257 10.07 -1.62 4.78
N LEU A 258 9.57 -2.44 5.70
CA LEU A 258 9.54 -3.89 5.63
C LEU A 258 8.10 -4.42 5.70
N ASN A 259 7.13 -3.62 5.25
CA ASN A 259 5.73 -3.98 5.22
C ASN A 259 5.50 -5.29 4.43
N GLY A 260 4.60 -6.17 4.87
CA GLY A 260 4.22 -7.35 4.09
C GLY A 260 5.37 -8.36 3.97
N ASN A 261 6.02 -8.66 5.09
CA ASN A 261 7.10 -9.65 5.18
C ASN A 261 6.74 -10.71 6.24
N GLN A 262 7.73 -11.46 6.72
CA GLN A 262 7.57 -12.56 7.67
C GLN A 262 8.31 -12.27 8.98
N LEU A 263 8.38 -11.00 9.38
CA LEU A 263 9.15 -10.55 10.53
C LEU A 263 8.46 -10.93 11.84
N LYS A 264 9.26 -11.38 12.81
CA LYS A 264 8.83 -11.61 14.19
C LYS A 264 9.84 -11.02 15.18
N ASP A 265 11.11 -11.31 14.97
CA ASP A 265 12.20 -10.70 15.73
C ASP A 265 12.65 -9.41 15.04
N ILE A 266 12.57 -8.31 15.78
CA ILE A 266 12.99 -6.98 15.33
C ILE A 266 14.12 -6.42 16.20
N GLY A 267 14.83 -7.27 16.95
CA GLY A 267 15.93 -6.89 17.85
C GLY A 267 16.99 -6.01 17.19
N THR A 268 17.30 -6.30 15.92
CA THR A 268 18.27 -5.55 15.11
C THR A 268 17.94 -4.06 15.01
N LEU A 269 16.66 -3.69 14.99
CA LEU A 269 16.23 -2.31 14.77
C LEU A 269 16.68 -1.36 15.89
N ALA A 270 16.98 -1.86 17.10
CA ALA A 270 17.47 -1.04 18.21
C ALA A 270 18.77 -0.28 17.89
N SER A 271 19.54 -0.74 16.90
CA SER A 271 20.77 -0.09 16.42
C SER A 271 20.49 1.09 15.47
N LEU A 272 19.32 1.15 14.84
CA LEU A 272 18.98 2.08 13.76
C LEU A 272 18.40 3.40 14.30
N THR A 273 19.13 4.03 15.21
CA THR A 273 18.69 5.20 15.97
C THR A 273 18.44 6.48 15.15
N ASN A 274 18.80 6.47 13.85
CA ASN A 274 18.51 7.55 12.92
C ASN A 274 17.13 7.49 12.27
N LEU A 275 16.41 6.36 12.41
CA LEU A 275 15.09 6.19 11.81
C LEU A 275 14.10 7.29 12.23
N THR A 276 13.42 7.84 11.22
CA THR A 276 12.35 8.82 11.33
C THR A 276 11.03 8.28 10.78
N ASP A 277 11.09 7.43 9.75
CA ASP A 277 9.96 6.70 9.17
C ASP A 277 10.23 5.19 9.19
N LEU A 278 9.32 4.44 9.83
CA LEU A 278 9.41 3.00 9.96
C LEU A 278 8.06 2.33 9.68
N ASP A 279 8.00 1.54 8.61
CA ASP A 279 6.85 0.71 8.27
C ASP A 279 7.16 -0.77 8.44
N LEU A 280 6.49 -1.41 9.41
CA LEU A 280 6.56 -2.82 9.73
C LEU A 280 5.18 -3.48 9.68
N ALA A 281 4.19 -2.87 9.02
CA ALA A 281 2.85 -3.43 8.97
C ALA A 281 2.80 -4.75 8.18
N ASN A 282 1.76 -5.56 8.40
CA ASN A 282 1.60 -6.88 7.77
C ASN A 282 2.80 -7.81 8.04
N ASN A 283 3.10 -8.05 9.32
CA ASN A 283 4.15 -8.96 9.79
C ASN A 283 3.61 -9.82 10.95
N GLN A 284 4.49 -10.46 11.71
CA GLN A 284 4.17 -11.35 12.84
C GLN A 284 4.81 -10.86 14.15
N ILE A 285 4.95 -9.54 14.29
CA ILE A 285 5.65 -8.90 15.40
C ILE A 285 4.75 -8.85 16.62
N SER A 286 5.33 -9.11 17.80
CA SER A 286 4.66 -8.97 19.10
C SER A 286 5.48 -8.20 20.12
N ASN A 287 6.82 -8.31 20.07
CA ASN A 287 7.73 -7.62 20.98
C ASN A 287 8.23 -6.30 20.39
N LEU A 288 7.79 -5.19 20.97
CA LEU A 288 8.18 -3.83 20.54
C LEU A 288 9.35 -3.23 21.34
N ALA A 289 9.93 -3.96 22.30
CA ALA A 289 11.04 -3.45 23.12
C ALA A 289 12.22 -2.85 22.29
N PRO A 290 12.62 -3.44 21.14
CA PRO A 290 13.68 -2.88 20.31
C PRO A 290 13.41 -1.47 19.75
N LEU A 291 12.14 -1.06 19.67
CA LEU A 291 11.76 0.26 19.15
C LEU A 291 11.87 1.38 20.18
N SER A 292 11.95 1.06 21.47
CA SER A 292 11.82 2.05 22.57
C SER A 292 12.87 3.18 22.54
N GLY A 293 14.05 2.92 21.97
CA GLY A 293 15.14 3.89 21.84
C GLY A 293 15.11 4.70 20.55
N LEU A 294 14.20 4.43 19.61
CA LEU A 294 14.13 5.08 18.30
C LEU A 294 13.40 6.42 18.37
N THR A 295 13.84 7.30 19.27
CA THR A 295 13.11 8.52 19.65
C THR A 295 12.99 9.59 18.56
N LYS A 296 13.67 9.39 17.42
CA LYS A 296 13.55 10.25 16.24
C LYS A 296 12.35 9.90 15.35
N LEU A 297 11.69 8.77 15.58
CA LEU A 297 10.52 8.34 14.81
C LEU A 297 9.40 9.39 14.86
N THR A 298 8.99 9.83 13.68
CA THR A 298 7.82 10.68 13.45
C THR A 298 6.67 9.89 12.83
N GLU A 299 6.98 8.84 12.06
CA GLU A 299 6.02 7.91 11.47
C GLU A 299 6.36 6.48 11.85
N LEU A 300 5.36 5.76 12.39
CA LEU A 300 5.51 4.36 12.76
C LEU A 300 4.27 3.57 12.38
N LYS A 301 4.43 2.61 11.48
CA LYS A 301 3.35 1.72 11.03
C LYS A 301 3.59 0.29 11.51
N LEU A 302 2.64 -0.20 12.30
CA LEU A 302 2.67 -1.50 12.96
C LEU A 302 1.35 -2.27 12.76
N GLY A 303 0.51 -1.83 11.82
CA GLY A 303 -0.76 -2.47 11.51
C GLY A 303 -0.61 -3.94 11.11
N ALA A 304 -1.63 -4.77 11.33
CA ALA A 304 -1.63 -6.19 10.95
C ALA A 304 -0.41 -6.96 11.51
N ASN A 305 -0.31 -6.99 12.84
CA ASN A 305 0.72 -7.70 13.60
C ASN A 305 0.08 -8.48 14.77
N GLN A 306 0.89 -8.95 15.73
CA GLN A 306 0.45 -9.72 16.90
C GLN A 306 0.73 -8.96 18.20
N ILE A 307 0.57 -7.64 18.19
CA ILE A 307 0.94 -6.76 19.30
C ILE A 307 -0.20 -6.70 20.31
N SER A 308 0.11 -6.96 21.58
CA SER A 308 -0.79 -6.75 22.72
C SER A 308 -0.25 -5.75 23.75
N ASN A 309 1.04 -5.40 23.68
CA ASN A 309 1.68 -4.46 24.61
C ASN A 309 2.45 -3.37 23.85
N ILE A 310 2.00 -2.12 24.02
CA ILE A 310 2.60 -0.93 23.41
C ILE A 310 3.37 -0.04 24.40
N SER A 311 3.62 -0.52 25.63
CA SER A 311 4.43 0.21 26.62
C SER A 311 5.81 0.64 26.09
N PRO A 312 6.52 -0.14 25.25
CA PRO A 312 7.77 0.29 24.65
C PRO A 312 7.69 1.57 23.80
N LEU A 313 6.50 1.91 23.29
CA LEU A 313 6.30 3.09 22.44
C LEU A 313 6.16 4.39 23.25
N ALA A 314 5.98 4.31 24.57
CA ALA A 314 5.69 5.46 25.43
C ALA A 314 6.69 6.62 25.31
N GLY A 315 7.96 6.32 25.00
CA GLY A 315 9.04 7.31 24.86
C GLY A 315 9.13 7.97 23.48
N LEU A 316 8.39 7.49 22.48
CA LEU A 316 8.46 7.95 21.09
C LEU A 316 7.64 9.24 20.87
N THR A 317 7.90 10.24 21.69
CA THR A 317 7.09 11.47 21.78
C THR A 317 7.13 12.36 20.53
N ALA A 318 8.05 12.10 19.60
CA ALA A 318 8.13 12.77 18.30
C ALA A 318 7.07 12.28 17.29
N LEU A 319 6.41 11.14 17.55
CA LEU A 319 5.43 10.55 16.64
C LEU A 319 4.28 11.51 16.30
N THR A 320 4.06 11.69 15.01
CA THR A 320 2.92 12.40 14.42
C THR A 320 1.94 11.45 13.74
N ASN A 321 2.42 10.29 13.29
CA ASN A 321 1.65 9.23 12.64
C ASN A 321 1.94 7.88 13.33
N LEU A 322 0.89 7.21 13.83
CA LEU A 322 0.99 5.89 14.43
C LEU A 322 -0.13 4.98 13.92
N GLU A 323 0.25 3.87 13.29
CA GLU A 323 -0.69 2.84 12.85
C GLU A 323 -0.55 1.57 13.70
N LEU A 324 -1.62 1.19 14.39
CA LEU A 324 -1.69 0.04 15.30
C LEU A 324 -2.93 -0.83 15.03
N ASN A 325 -3.58 -0.67 13.88
CA ASN A 325 -4.73 -1.47 13.48
C ASN A 325 -4.42 -2.97 13.37
N GLU A 326 -5.44 -3.82 13.42
CA GLU A 326 -5.32 -5.28 13.21
C GLU A 326 -4.25 -5.90 14.11
N ASN A 327 -4.39 -5.64 15.42
CA ASN A 327 -3.52 -6.16 16.47
C ASN A 327 -4.40 -6.78 17.58
N GLN A 328 -3.81 -7.03 18.75
CA GLN A 328 -4.46 -7.67 19.90
C GLN A 328 -4.49 -6.71 21.10
N LEU A 329 -4.66 -5.41 20.84
CA LEU A 329 -4.60 -4.37 21.86
C LEU A 329 -5.87 -4.31 22.70
N GLU A 330 -5.69 -4.13 24.00
CA GLU A 330 -6.76 -3.82 24.96
C GLU A 330 -6.37 -2.59 25.78
N ASP A 331 -5.20 -2.63 26.43
CA ASP A 331 -4.62 -1.47 27.12
C ASP A 331 -3.84 -0.59 26.13
N ILE A 332 -4.35 0.62 25.94
CA ILE A 332 -3.71 1.66 25.12
C ILE A 332 -3.24 2.87 25.95
N SER A 333 -3.17 2.75 27.27
CA SER A 333 -2.72 3.83 28.17
C SER A 333 -1.37 4.46 27.80
N PRO A 334 -0.36 3.73 27.24
CA PRO A 334 0.91 4.34 26.83
C PRO A 334 0.78 5.41 25.73
N ILE A 335 -0.27 5.36 24.90
CA ILE A 335 -0.50 6.34 23.82
C ILE A 335 -0.67 7.75 24.38
N SER A 336 -1.14 7.89 25.63
CA SER A 336 -1.32 9.20 26.26
C SER A 336 -0.03 10.03 26.31
N ASN A 337 1.16 9.44 26.20
CA ASN A 337 2.44 10.17 26.14
C ASN A 337 2.73 10.79 24.76
N LEU A 338 2.07 10.34 23.70
CA LEU A 338 2.39 10.66 22.30
C LEU A 338 1.69 11.94 21.83
N LYS A 339 1.91 13.05 22.54
CA LYS A 339 1.16 14.31 22.38
C LYS A 339 1.25 14.97 20.98
N ASN A 340 2.19 14.53 20.15
CA ASN A 340 2.37 15.06 18.80
C ASN A 340 1.53 14.34 17.73
N LEU A 341 0.81 13.27 18.09
CA LEU A 341 0.00 12.52 17.14
C LEU A 341 -1.07 13.39 16.48
N THR A 342 -1.12 13.28 15.15
CA THR A 342 -2.12 13.87 14.26
C THR A 342 -2.95 12.79 13.55
N TYR A 343 -2.36 11.59 13.37
CA TYR A 343 -2.97 10.43 12.75
C TYR A 343 -2.79 9.20 13.65
N LEU A 344 -3.90 8.51 13.95
CA LEU A 344 -3.89 7.30 14.76
C LEU A 344 -4.90 6.26 14.24
N THR A 345 -4.41 5.06 13.94
CA THR A 345 -5.27 3.89 13.66
C THR A 345 -5.16 2.86 14.79
N LEU A 346 -6.30 2.35 15.20
CA LEU A 346 -6.52 1.37 16.27
C LEU A 346 -7.61 0.37 15.88
N TYR A 347 -8.09 0.41 14.64
CA TYR A 347 -9.22 -0.41 14.20
C TYR A 347 -8.87 -1.91 14.19
N PHE A 348 -9.87 -2.80 14.31
CA PHE A 348 -9.66 -4.25 14.46
C PHE A 348 -8.71 -4.58 15.64
N ASN A 349 -9.08 -4.16 16.85
CA ASN A 349 -8.42 -4.53 18.11
C ASN A 349 -9.48 -4.98 19.14
N ASN A 350 -9.10 -5.11 20.41
CA ASN A 350 -9.97 -5.50 21.52
C ASN A 350 -10.21 -4.37 22.54
N ILE A 351 -10.07 -3.11 22.10
CA ILE A 351 -10.06 -1.93 22.98
C ILE A 351 -11.47 -1.65 23.50
N SER A 352 -11.61 -1.53 24.82
CA SER A 352 -12.86 -1.11 25.47
C SER A 352 -12.78 0.30 26.05
N ASP A 353 -11.60 0.71 26.52
CA ASP A 353 -11.33 2.05 27.04
C ASP A 353 -10.57 2.89 26.01
N ILE A 354 -11.26 3.87 25.42
CA ILE A 354 -10.67 4.82 24.47
C ILE A 354 -10.12 6.08 25.17
N SER A 355 -10.30 6.24 26.48
CA SER A 355 -9.95 7.47 27.20
C SER A 355 -8.48 7.94 27.08
N PRO A 356 -7.47 7.07 26.89
CA PRO A 356 -6.08 7.51 26.73
C PRO A 356 -5.86 8.48 25.56
N VAL A 357 -6.68 8.41 24.50
CA VAL A 357 -6.54 9.30 23.33
C VAL A 357 -7.02 10.72 23.61
N SER A 358 -7.81 10.96 24.66
CA SER A 358 -8.38 12.28 24.99
C SER A 358 -7.33 13.37 25.19
N SER A 359 -6.10 12.96 25.51
CA SER A 359 -4.98 13.83 25.78
C SER A 359 -4.18 14.24 24.53
N LEU A 360 -4.56 13.69 23.36
CA LEU A 360 -3.93 13.93 22.06
C LEU A 360 -4.59 15.10 21.33
N THR A 361 -4.47 16.31 21.87
CA THR A 361 -5.21 17.48 21.37
C THR A 361 -4.85 17.93 19.94
N LYS A 362 -3.75 17.40 19.37
CA LYS A 362 -3.36 17.63 17.96
C LYS A 362 -4.01 16.63 16.99
N LEU A 363 -4.71 15.61 17.48
CA LEU A 363 -5.24 14.54 16.65
C LEU A 363 -6.26 15.05 15.64
N GLN A 364 -6.05 14.71 14.37
CA GLN A 364 -6.90 15.11 13.24
C GLN A 364 -7.64 13.93 12.63
N ARG A 365 -7.04 12.73 12.65
CA ARG A 365 -7.65 11.51 12.14
C ARG A 365 -7.52 10.39 13.16
N LEU A 366 -8.66 9.80 13.51
CA LEU A 366 -8.77 8.74 14.50
C LEU A 366 -9.68 7.62 13.97
N PHE A 367 -9.12 6.43 13.86
CA PHE A 367 -9.82 5.24 13.37
C PHE A 367 -9.74 4.14 14.42
N PHE A 368 -10.86 3.76 15.03
CA PHE A 368 -10.94 2.67 16.00
C PHE A 368 -12.16 1.77 15.76
N TYR A 369 -12.63 1.70 14.53
CA TYR A 369 -13.72 0.80 14.18
C TYR A 369 -13.36 -0.67 14.43
N ASN A 370 -14.34 -1.56 14.64
CA ASN A 370 -14.10 -2.96 15.06
C ASN A 370 -13.29 -3.05 16.37
N ASN A 371 -13.88 -2.51 17.44
CA ASN A 371 -13.39 -2.59 18.82
C ASN A 371 -14.59 -2.83 19.77
N LYS A 372 -14.38 -2.68 21.08
CA LYS A 372 -15.40 -2.88 22.13
C LYS A 372 -15.75 -1.57 22.86
N VAL A 373 -15.51 -0.42 22.24
CA VAL A 373 -15.70 0.89 22.88
C VAL A 373 -17.18 1.18 23.04
N SER A 374 -17.63 1.44 24.27
CA SER A 374 -19.00 1.86 24.57
C SER A 374 -19.11 3.32 24.96
N ASP A 375 -18.13 3.83 25.72
CA ASP A 375 -18.07 5.23 26.15
C ASP A 375 -17.10 6.05 25.30
N VAL A 376 -17.62 7.12 24.69
CA VAL A 376 -16.87 8.10 23.90
C VAL A 376 -16.83 9.49 24.55
N SER A 377 -17.20 9.60 25.82
CA SER A 377 -17.20 10.84 26.61
C SER A 377 -15.86 11.59 26.52
N SER A 378 -14.77 10.82 26.61
CA SER A 378 -13.39 11.29 26.57
C SER A 378 -13.00 11.99 25.25
N LEU A 379 -13.70 11.70 24.15
CA LEU A 379 -13.42 12.26 22.83
C LEU A 379 -13.88 13.71 22.68
N ALA A 380 -14.73 14.22 23.57
CA ALA A 380 -15.24 15.59 23.53
C ALA A 380 -14.12 16.66 23.53
N ASN A 381 -12.93 16.30 24.04
CA ASN A 381 -11.76 17.18 24.11
C ASN A 381 -10.98 17.29 22.78
N LEU A 382 -11.26 16.44 21.79
CA LEU A 382 -10.50 16.34 20.53
C LEU A 382 -11.03 17.31 19.47
N THR A 383 -11.05 18.61 19.78
CA THR A 383 -11.68 19.63 18.92
C THR A 383 -10.99 19.83 17.56
N ASN A 384 -9.79 19.27 17.36
CA ASN A 384 -9.05 19.29 16.09
C ASN A 384 -9.38 18.09 15.16
N ILE A 385 -10.26 17.18 15.59
CA ILE A 385 -10.58 15.99 14.80
C ILE A 385 -11.38 16.35 13.54
N ASN A 386 -10.89 15.86 12.40
CA ASN A 386 -11.48 16.07 11.07
C ASN A 386 -12.02 14.75 10.48
N TRP A 387 -11.44 13.61 10.86
CA TRP A 387 -11.91 12.28 10.49
C TRP A 387 -12.03 11.40 11.73
N LEU A 388 -13.25 10.96 12.02
CA LEU A 388 -13.55 10.02 13.09
C LEU A 388 -14.24 8.78 12.52
N SER A 389 -13.61 7.60 12.63
CA SER A 389 -14.20 6.32 12.24
C SER A 389 -14.27 5.37 13.42
N ALA A 390 -15.49 5.07 13.86
CA ALA A 390 -15.81 4.35 15.08
C ALA A 390 -16.96 3.33 14.88
N GLY A 391 -17.19 2.89 13.64
CA GLY A 391 -18.15 1.82 13.35
C GLY A 391 -17.80 0.49 14.03
N HIS A 392 -18.72 -0.46 14.10
CA HIS A 392 -18.48 -1.77 14.73
C HIS A 392 -17.87 -1.67 16.15
N ASN A 393 -18.48 -0.83 16.99
CA ASN A 393 -18.18 -0.68 18.41
C ASN A 393 -19.47 -0.95 19.22
N GLN A 394 -19.53 -0.49 20.48
CA GLN A 394 -20.65 -0.65 21.40
C GLN A 394 -21.26 0.71 21.78
N ILE A 395 -21.15 1.71 20.89
CA ILE A 395 -21.53 3.10 21.19
C ILE A 395 -23.05 3.25 21.16
N SER A 396 -23.62 3.75 22.25
CA SER A 396 -25.07 3.99 22.39
C SER A 396 -25.44 5.48 22.53
N ASP A 397 -24.49 6.36 22.88
CA ASP A 397 -24.75 7.78 23.14
C ASP A 397 -23.76 8.67 22.36
N LEU A 398 -24.29 9.47 21.42
CA LEU A 398 -23.48 10.38 20.60
C LEU A 398 -23.35 11.79 21.18
N THR A 399 -23.97 12.09 22.31
CA THR A 399 -23.93 13.45 22.90
C THR A 399 -22.50 13.98 23.15
N PRO A 400 -21.49 13.17 23.52
CA PRO A 400 -20.13 13.68 23.69
C PRO A 400 -19.51 14.24 22.41
N LEU A 401 -19.98 13.80 21.25
CA LEU A 401 -19.42 14.17 19.96
C LEU A 401 -20.03 15.46 19.39
N ALA A 402 -21.07 16.00 20.02
CA ALA A 402 -21.87 17.12 19.49
C ALA A 402 -21.04 18.37 19.13
N ASN A 403 -19.98 18.64 19.89
CA ASN A 403 -19.14 19.83 19.71
C ASN A 403 -17.94 19.63 18.77
N LEU A 404 -17.77 18.43 18.19
CA LEU A 404 -16.67 18.11 17.27
C LEU A 404 -16.96 18.61 15.86
N THR A 405 -17.25 19.91 15.73
CA THR A 405 -17.79 20.54 14.52
C THR A 405 -16.80 20.64 13.35
N ARG A 406 -15.52 20.32 13.56
CA ARG A 406 -14.50 20.25 12.51
C ARG A 406 -14.51 18.93 11.72
N ILE A 407 -15.29 17.94 12.16
CA ILE A 407 -15.44 16.67 11.47
C ILE A 407 -15.91 16.91 10.03
N THR A 408 -15.23 16.25 9.08
CA THR A 408 -15.53 16.23 7.65
C THR A 408 -15.78 14.83 7.12
N GLN A 409 -15.28 13.81 7.83
CA GLN A 409 -15.48 12.39 7.54
C GLN A 409 -15.87 11.68 8.84
N LEU A 410 -16.98 10.95 8.82
CA LEU A 410 -17.57 10.33 10.00
C LEU A 410 -17.99 8.88 9.69
N GLY A 411 -17.68 7.95 10.57
CA GLY A 411 -18.14 6.57 10.52
C GLY A 411 -18.66 6.12 11.88
N LEU A 412 -19.95 5.77 11.98
CA LEU A 412 -20.60 5.30 13.21
C LEU A 412 -21.51 4.08 12.97
N ASN A 413 -21.33 3.40 11.84
CA ASN A 413 -22.18 2.29 11.42
C ASN A 413 -22.00 1.04 12.29
N ASP A 414 -23.04 0.23 12.34
CA ASP A 414 -23.03 -1.18 12.74
C ASP A 414 -22.48 -1.43 14.14
N GLN A 415 -22.91 -0.62 15.11
CA GLN A 415 -22.69 -0.88 16.52
C GLN A 415 -23.39 -2.17 16.96
N ALA A 416 -22.85 -2.86 17.96
CA ALA A 416 -23.52 -4.02 18.54
C ALA A 416 -23.15 -4.20 20.00
N TRP A 417 -24.15 -4.40 20.87
CA TRP A 417 -23.91 -4.78 22.26
C TRP A 417 -25.00 -5.70 22.80
N THR A 418 -24.68 -6.37 23.90
CA THR A 418 -25.60 -7.23 24.62
C THR A 418 -25.86 -6.62 25.99
N ASN A 419 -27.14 -6.37 26.29
CA ASN A 419 -27.55 -5.87 27.59
C ASN A 419 -27.34 -6.94 28.68
N ALA A 420 -27.34 -6.50 29.94
CA ALA A 420 -27.49 -7.42 31.06
C ALA A 420 -28.79 -8.24 30.91
N PRO A 421 -28.77 -9.57 31.16
CA PRO A 421 -29.97 -10.40 31.05
C PRO A 421 -31.08 -9.93 32.00
N VAL A 422 -32.32 -9.94 31.50
CA VAL A 422 -33.53 -9.71 32.31
C VAL A 422 -34.34 -10.99 32.41
N ASN A 423 -35.21 -11.07 33.42
CA ASN A 423 -36.07 -12.24 33.57
C ASN A 423 -37.15 -12.30 32.48
N TYR A 424 -37.36 -13.49 31.91
CA TYR A 424 -38.45 -13.73 30.97
C TYR A 424 -39.80 -13.48 31.65
N LYS A 425 -40.67 -12.76 30.95
CA LYS A 425 -42.09 -12.59 31.26
C LYS A 425 -42.86 -12.66 29.94
N ALA A 426 -44.15 -12.98 29.99
CA ALA A 426 -44.98 -12.90 28.78
C ALA A 426 -45.01 -11.47 28.22
N ASN A 427 -44.96 -10.45 29.09
CA ASN A 427 -44.80 -9.05 28.70
C ASN A 427 -43.44 -8.53 29.21
N VAL A 428 -42.45 -8.45 28.32
CA VAL A 428 -41.12 -7.91 28.61
C VAL A 428 -41.06 -6.48 28.11
N SER A 429 -40.53 -5.57 28.92
CA SER A 429 -40.28 -4.20 28.51
C SER A 429 -38.90 -3.74 28.97
N ILE A 430 -38.14 -3.11 28.08
CA ILE A 430 -36.83 -2.52 28.40
C ILE A 430 -36.78 -1.07 27.88
N PRO A 431 -36.05 -0.16 28.56
CA PRO A 431 -35.87 1.20 28.07
C PRO A 431 -34.94 1.22 26.85
N ASN A 432 -35.29 2.05 25.87
CA ASN A 432 -34.39 2.46 24.81
C ASN A 432 -33.31 3.39 25.38
N THR A 433 -32.06 3.12 25.07
CA THR A 433 -30.90 3.88 25.58
C THR A 433 -30.13 4.58 24.47
N VAL A 434 -30.53 4.40 23.21
CA VAL A 434 -29.81 4.91 22.05
C VAL A 434 -30.09 6.40 21.88
N LYS A 435 -29.06 7.24 22.01
CA LYS A 435 -29.19 8.70 21.90
C LYS A 435 -28.42 9.25 20.71
N ASN A 436 -29.07 10.17 20.00
CA ASN A 436 -28.43 10.96 18.96
C ASN A 436 -27.54 12.07 19.57
N VAL A 437 -26.93 12.87 18.69
CA VAL A 437 -26.04 13.98 19.08
C VAL A 437 -26.75 15.10 19.86
N THR A 438 -28.08 15.22 19.78
CA THR A 438 -28.86 16.21 20.54
C THR A 438 -29.30 15.68 21.89
N GLY A 439 -29.04 14.40 22.20
CA GLY A 439 -29.51 13.70 23.39
C GLY A 439 -30.93 13.13 23.29
N ALA A 440 -31.58 13.24 22.13
CA ALA A 440 -32.89 12.64 21.91
C ALA A 440 -32.75 11.13 21.63
N LEU A 441 -33.74 10.35 22.07
CA LEU A 441 -33.78 8.91 21.81
C LEU A 441 -34.00 8.63 20.32
N ILE A 442 -33.26 7.65 19.79
CA ILE A 442 -33.42 7.16 18.42
C ILE A 442 -34.41 6.01 18.47
N ALA A 443 -35.58 6.17 17.84
CA ALA A 443 -36.57 5.10 17.75
C ALA A 443 -35.96 3.85 17.06
N PRO A 444 -36.30 2.63 17.51
CA PRO A 444 -35.86 1.41 16.84
C PRO A 444 -36.29 1.37 15.37
N ALA A 445 -35.40 0.92 14.49
CA ALA A 445 -35.67 0.70 13.07
C ALA A 445 -36.40 -0.64 12.85
N THR A 446 -36.00 -1.68 13.58
CA THR A 446 -36.70 -2.97 13.64
C THR A 446 -36.69 -3.49 15.08
N ILE A 447 -37.68 -4.30 15.41
CA ILE A 447 -37.82 -4.94 16.73
C ILE A 447 -38.16 -6.41 16.46
N SER A 448 -37.42 -7.35 17.07
CA SER A 448 -37.64 -8.78 16.89
C SER A 448 -38.97 -9.22 17.50
N ASP A 449 -39.42 -10.44 17.16
CA ASP A 449 -40.54 -11.13 17.85
C ASP A 449 -41.85 -10.30 17.93
N GLY A 450 -42.09 -9.43 16.95
CA GLY A 450 -43.29 -8.59 16.90
C GLY A 450 -43.35 -7.53 18.00
N GLY A 451 -42.21 -7.14 18.58
CA GLY A 451 -42.15 -6.09 19.58
C GLY A 451 -42.57 -4.72 19.04
N SER A 452 -42.86 -3.80 19.96
CA SER A 452 -43.37 -2.46 19.68
C SER A 452 -42.60 -1.40 20.48
N TYR A 453 -42.65 -0.15 20.03
CA TYR A 453 -41.98 0.97 20.68
C TYR A 453 -42.98 2.06 21.06
N THR A 454 -42.93 2.51 22.31
CA THR A 454 -43.58 3.72 22.78
C THR A 454 -42.58 4.40 23.70
N GLU A 455 -42.05 5.55 23.28
CA GLU A 455 -40.94 6.21 24.00
C GLU A 455 -41.23 6.32 25.51
N PRO A 456 -40.30 5.89 26.37
CA PRO A 456 -38.94 5.42 26.08
C PRO A 456 -38.81 3.91 25.88
N ASP A 457 -39.88 3.15 25.99
CA ASP A 457 -39.83 1.70 26.19
C ASP A 457 -40.05 0.89 24.90
N ILE A 458 -39.31 -0.22 24.82
CA ILE A 458 -39.50 -1.28 23.83
C ILE A 458 -40.17 -2.44 24.55
N THR A 459 -41.26 -2.96 23.99
CA THR A 459 -42.11 -3.96 24.63
C THR A 459 -42.37 -5.14 23.72
N TRP A 460 -42.30 -6.35 24.27
CA TRP A 460 -42.61 -7.61 23.61
C TRP A 460 -43.71 -8.37 24.34
N ASN A 461 -44.65 -8.92 23.57
CA ASN A 461 -45.63 -9.88 24.07
C ASN A 461 -45.25 -11.29 23.56
N LEU A 462 -44.57 -12.05 24.40
CA LEU A 462 -43.96 -13.34 24.09
C LEU A 462 -44.89 -14.47 24.53
N PRO A 463 -45.52 -15.21 23.60
CA PRO A 463 -46.47 -16.29 23.95
C PRO A 463 -45.78 -17.52 24.56
N SER A 464 -44.48 -17.67 24.32
CA SER A 464 -43.64 -18.74 24.85
C SER A 464 -42.25 -18.23 25.15
N TYR A 465 -41.54 -18.94 26.02
CA TYR A 465 -40.16 -18.63 26.34
C TYR A 465 -39.27 -18.57 25.10
N THR A 466 -38.47 -17.51 25.01
CA THR A 466 -37.34 -17.35 24.08
C THR A 466 -36.11 -16.93 24.89
N ASN A 467 -34.92 -17.30 24.42
CA ASN A 467 -33.66 -17.02 25.12
C ASN A 467 -33.23 -15.55 24.99
N GLU A 468 -33.67 -14.86 23.95
CA GLU A 468 -33.33 -13.47 23.71
C GLU A 468 -34.38 -12.78 22.83
N VAL A 469 -34.41 -11.46 22.92
CA VAL A 469 -35.05 -10.55 21.96
C VAL A 469 -34.03 -9.50 21.52
N SER A 470 -34.30 -8.79 20.44
CA SER A 470 -33.39 -7.76 19.94
C SER A 470 -34.14 -6.62 19.24
N TYR A 471 -33.43 -5.51 19.05
CA TYR A 471 -33.89 -4.43 18.20
C TYR A 471 -32.71 -3.80 17.47
N THR A 472 -32.98 -3.10 16.38
CA THR A 472 -31.97 -2.33 15.64
C THR A 472 -32.32 -0.85 15.67
N PHE A 473 -31.33 -0.01 15.39
CA PHE A 473 -31.52 1.40 15.10
C PHE A 473 -30.73 1.78 13.85
N SER A 474 -31.19 2.79 13.13
CA SER A 474 -30.51 3.28 11.93
C SER A 474 -30.95 4.71 11.65
N GLN A 475 -30.08 5.66 11.98
CA GLN A 475 -30.36 7.09 11.87
C GLN A 475 -29.22 7.79 11.14
N PRO A 476 -29.48 8.41 9.97
CA PRO A 476 -28.54 9.34 9.36
C PRO A 476 -28.20 10.47 10.35
N VAL A 477 -26.91 10.78 10.48
CA VAL A 477 -26.40 11.81 11.38
C VAL A 477 -25.27 12.60 10.73
N THR A 478 -25.22 13.89 11.02
CA THR A 478 -24.16 14.80 10.59
C THR A 478 -23.58 15.50 11.80
N ILE A 479 -22.24 15.50 11.90
CA ILE A 479 -21.47 16.29 12.87
C ILE A 479 -20.46 17.12 12.09
N GLY A 480 -20.53 18.45 12.22
CA GLY A 480 -19.78 19.34 11.34
C GLY A 480 -20.22 19.18 9.88
N LYS A 481 -19.31 18.70 9.03
CA LYS A 481 -19.56 18.34 7.62
C LYS A 481 -19.52 16.84 7.37
N GLY A 482 -19.13 16.03 8.35
CA GLY A 482 -19.10 14.58 8.21
C GLY A 482 -20.48 13.99 8.42
N THR A 483 -20.90 13.16 7.47
CA THR A 483 -22.20 12.48 7.49
C THR A 483 -21.97 10.97 7.51
N THR A 484 -22.79 10.27 8.29
CA THR A 484 -22.79 8.81 8.38
C THR A 484 -24.19 8.31 8.74
N THR A 485 -24.34 6.99 8.83
CA THR A 485 -25.48 6.37 9.50
C THR A 485 -25.01 5.86 10.86
N PHE A 486 -25.62 6.37 11.93
CA PHE A 486 -25.47 5.74 13.24
C PHE A 486 -26.47 4.59 13.31
N SER A 487 -25.97 3.37 13.18
CA SER A 487 -26.75 2.15 13.16
C SER A 487 -26.20 1.13 14.12
N GLY A 488 -27.04 0.17 14.51
CA GLY A 488 -26.58 -0.96 15.29
C GLY A 488 -27.69 -1.92 15.70
N THR A 489 -27.26 -2.97 16.39
CA THR A 489 -28.12 -4.04 16.91
C THR A 489 -27.93 -4.17 18.41
N VAL A 490 -29.03 -4.25 19.14
CA VAL A 490 -29.05 -4.42 20.59
C VAL A 490 -29.69 -5.75 20.92
N THR A 491 -28.94 -6.63 21.58
CA THR A 491 -29.41 -7.93 22.04
C THR A 491 -29.78 -7.86 23.52
N GLN A 492 -30.97 -8.35 23.86
CA GLN A 492 -31.46 -8.46 25.22
C GLN A 492 -31.68 -9.94 25.58
N PRO A 493 -30.76 -10.56 26.32
CA PRO A 493 -30.95 -11.92 26.82
C PRO A 493 -32.09 -11.98 27.83
N LEU A 494 -32.87 -13.07 27.79
CA LEU A 494 -33.97 -13.37 28.69
C LEU A 494 -33.68 -14.64 29.49
N LYS A 495 -33.69 -14.55 30.82
CA LYS A 495 -33.51 -15.69 31.71
C LYS A 495 -34.82 -16.46 31.89
N ALA A 496 -34.77 -17.78 31.75
CA ALA A 496 -35.92 -18.62 32.09
C ALA A 496 -36.24 -18.56 33.60
N ILE A 497 -37.53 -18.37 33.89
CA ILE A 497 -38.10 -18.52 35.24
C ILE A 497 -38.88 -19.82 35.29
N PHE A 498 -38.70 -20.58 36.36
CA PHE A 498 -39.45 -21.79 36.67
C PHE A 498 -40.29 -21.60 37.92
N ASN A 499 -41.51 -22.14 37.92
CA ASN A 499 -42.32 -22.28 39.12
C ASN A 499 -42.04 -23.65 39.74
N VAL A 500 -41.38 -23.67 40.90
CA VAL A 500 -41.12 -24.90 41.65
C VAL A 500 -42.19 -25.06 42.71
N LYS A 501 -42.84 -26.23 42.69
CA LYS A 501 -43.82 -26.64 43.70
C LYS A 501 -43.16 -27.54 44.74
N PHE A 502 -43.21 -27.10 45.99
CA PHE A 502 -42.76 -27.89 47.14
C PHE A 502 -43.96 -28.51 47.84
N HIS A 503 -43.88 -29.81 48.09
CA HIS A 503 -44.86 -30.54 48.88
C HIS A 503 -44.23 -30.90 50.21
N VAL A 504 -44.62 -30.20 51.29
CA VAL A 504 -44.09 -30.43 52.63
C VAL A 504 -45.24 -30.76 53.56
N ASP A 505 -45.24 -31.97 54.15
CA ASP A 505 -46.24 -32.47 55.09
C ASP A 505 -47.71 -32.25 54.64
N GLY A 506 -47.98 -32.47 53.34
CA GLY A 506 -49.32 -32.34 52.76
C GLY A 506 -49.71 -30.91 52.33
N LYS A 507 -48.83 -29.91 52.48
CA LYS A 507 -49.04 -28.53 52.03
C LYS A 507 -48.21 -28.21 50.78
N GLU A 508 -48.87 -27.72 49.74
CA GLU A 508 -48.20 -27.21 48.53
C GLU A 508 -47.79 -25.74 48.73
N THR A 509 -46.54 -25.41 48.44
CA THR A 509 -46.06 -24.03 48.30
C THR A 509 -45.37 -23.88 46.95
N THR A 510 -45.50 -22.71 46.33
CA THR A 510 -44.87 -22.43 45.02
C THR A 510 -43.85 -21.31 45.18
N LYS A 511 -42.70 -21.44 44.52
CA LYS A 511 -41.66 -20.42 44.45
C LYS A 511 -41.17 -20.27 43.02
N GLU A 512 -41.08 -19.02 42.54
CA GLU A 512 -40.39 -18.71 41.29
C GLU A 512 -38.88 -18.76 41.50
N VAL A 513 -38.17 -19.42 40.59
CA VAL A 513 -36.73 -19.57 40.62
C VAL A 513 -36.14 -19.38 39.23
N GLU A 514 -34.97 -18.74 39.16
CA GLU A 514 -34.22 -18.61 37.92
C GLU A 514 -33.53 -19.94 37.57
N ALA A 515 -33.43 -20.21 36.27
CA ALA A 515 -32.64 -21.32 35.75
C ALA A 515 -31.20 -21.31 36.29
N GLY A 516 -30.73 -22.44 36.82
CA GLY A 516 -29.36 -22.60 37.33
C GLY A 516 -29.15 -22.25 38.81
N ASN A 517 -30.16 -21.71 39.50
CA ASN A 517 -30.09 -21.48 40.95
C ASN A 517 -30.27 -22.78 41.74
N LEU A 518 -29.43 -23.00 42.77
CA LEU A 518 -29.58 -24.11 43.68
C LEU A 518 -30.84 -23.93 44.54
N LEU A 519 -31.71 -24.93 44.55
CA LEU A 519 -32.89 -24.96 45.42
C LEU A 519 -32.48 -25.40 46.82
N THR A 520 -32.73 -24.55 47.82
CA THR A 520 -32.60 -24.92 49.22
C THR A 520 -33.86 -25.63 49.69
N GLU A 521 -33.72 -26.61 50.59
CA GLU A 521 -34.86 -27.31 51.20
C GLU A 521 -35.84 -26.31 51.84
N PRO A 522 -37.16 -26.44 51.59
CA PRO A 522 -38.17 -25.57 52.19
C PRO A 522 -38.28 -25.80 53.71
N ALA A 523 -38.59 -24.76 54.48
CA ALA A 523 -38.79 -24.87 55.92
C ALA A 523 -39.99 -25.79 56.25
N LYS A 524 -39.86 -26.61 57.32
CA LYS A 524 -40.96 -27.45 57.80
C LYS A 524 -42.16 -26.58 58.21
N PRO A 525 -43.40 -26.94 57.84
CA PRO A 525 -44.58 -26.20 58.26
C PRO A 525 -44.69 -26.20 59.80
N VAL A 526 -44.97 -25.03 60.36
CA VAL A 526 -45.23 -24.84 61.81
C VAL A 526 -46.65 -25.26 62.14
#